data_AF-A0A952Z280-F1
#
_entry.id   AF-A0A952Z280-F1
#
_cell.length_a   1.000
_cell.length_b   1.000
_cell.length_c   1.000
_cell.angle_alpha   90.00
_cell.angle_beta   90.00
_cell.angle_gamma   90.00
#
_symmetry.space_group_name_H-M   'P 1'
#
loop_
_entity.id
_entity.type
_entity.pdbx_description
1 polymer ?
#
loop_
_entity_poly.entity_id
_entity_poly.type
_entity_poly.pdbx_seq_one_letter_code
_entity_poly.pdbx_strand_id
1 'polypeptide(L)'
;MTRKRLRNTAISVIGSYVAAVVFGVWIHFKYHSLYEVYKDLIPFLIAIPATFLAYAIQRRTSYLSALREFWAELIPVVQAAVQYTHIPTPTQSDFASTMKQLSTVTDFLRGVFKNVPSSDSVGLYPYENLKDIQSVVAWLGYEKNRTEHDRYWARRCITTLWASMHQAMLLEFDREIPVYPVSKYLNGKKSIADKLLTGGQLDEEDLKFEMKEQRERLLNAGRERFFDRLF
;
A
#
# COMPACT_ATOMS: atom_id res chain seq x y z
N MET A 1 -0.18 6.05 -11.82
CA MET A 1 -0.60 5.23 -12.97
C MET A 1 -1.12 3.92 -12.40
N THR A 2 -2.35 3.50 -12.72
CA THR A 2 -2.94 2.28 -12.14
C THR A 2 -2.31 1.02 -12.77
N ARG A 3 -2.34 -0.12 -12.06
CA ARG A 3 -1.85 -1.41 -12.57
C ARG A 3 -2.47 -1.77 -13.91
N LYS A 4 -3.79 -1.55 -14.06
CA LYS A 4 -4.52 -1.76 -15.32
C LYS A 4 -3.93 -0.92 -16.46
N ARG A 5 -3.61 0.36 -16.21
CA ARG A 5 -2.96 1.21 -17.21
C ARG A 5 -1.56 0.71 -17.56
N LEU A 6 -0.73 0.34 -16.58
CA LEU A 6 0.63 -0.17 -16.85
C LEU A 6 0.59 -1.47 -17.67
N ARG A 7 -0.30 -2.40 -17.31
CA ARG A 7 -0.52 -3.63 -18.07
C ARG A 7 -0.96 -3.34 -19.50
N ASN A 8 -1.92 -2.43 -19.70
CA ASN A 8 -2.37 -2.07 -21.03
C ASN A 8 -1.24 -1.42 -21.84
N THR A 9 -0.44 -0.54 -21.23
CA THR A 9 0.75 0.04 -21.88
C THR A 9 1.77 -1.04 -22.26
N ALA A 10 2.05 -1.99 -21.38
CA ALA A 10 2.96 -3.10 -21.67
C ALA A 10 2.43 -3.96 -22.83
N ILE A 11 1.15 -4.31 -22.83
CA ILE A 11 0.50 -5.05 -23.93
C ILE A 11 0.57 -4.27 -25.24
N SER A 12 0.33 -2.95 -25.22
CA SER A 12 0.46 -2.11 -26.42
C SER A 12 1.88 -2.08 -26.96
N VAL A 13 2.90 -2.00 -26.09
CA VAL A 13 4.32 -2.02 -26.50
C VAL A 13 4.71 -3.38 -27.07
N ILE A 14 4.28 -4.47 -26.44
CA ILE A 14 4.50 -5.83 -26.96
C ILE A 14 3.81 -5.98 -28.33
N GLY A 15 2.57 -5.52 -28.45
CA GLY A 15 1.82 -5.52 -29.70
C GLY A 15 2.52 -4.73 -30.80
N SER A 16 3.08 -3.55 -30.49
CA SER A 16 3.84 -2.76 -31.46
C SER A 16 5.11 -3.47 -31.94
N TYR A 17 5.82 -4.20 -31.07
CA TYR A 17 6.99 -4.97 -31.48
C TYR A 17 6.63 -6.17 -32.33
N VAL A 18 5.58 -6.91 -31.97
CA VAL A 18 5.09 -8.02 -32.79
C VAL A 18 4.68 -7.53 -34.16
N ALA A 19 3.94 -6.41 -34.25
CA ALA A 19 3.54 -5.80 -35.52
C ALA A 19 4.75 -5.36 -36.36
N ALA A 20 5.76 -4.72 -35.74
CA ALA A 20 6.98 -4.32 -36.42
C ALA A 20 7.73 -5.53 -36.99
N VAL A 21 7.90 -6.61 -36.22
CA VAL A 21 8.54 -7.85 -36.69
C VAL A 21 7.80 -8.45 -37.88
N VAL A 22 6.47 -8.61 -37.77
CA VAL A 22 5.65 -9.14 -38.87
C VAL A 22 5.76 -8.27 -40.13
N PHE A 23 5.73 -6.95 -39.96
CA PHE A 23 5.87 -6.00 -41.06
C PHE A 23 7.26 -6.07 -41.71
N GLY A 24 8.32 -6.18 -40.90
CA GLY A 24 9.68 -6.35 -41.39
C GLY A 24 9.87 -7.63 -42.20
N VAL A 25 9.32 -8.75 -41.73
CA VAL A 25 9.31 -10.03 -42.46
C VAL A 25 8.55 -9.90 -43.78
N TRP A 26 7.39 -9.25 -43.76
CA TRP A 26 6.58 -9.05 -44.97
C TRP A 26 7.29 -8.18 -46.03
N ILE A 27 7.92 -7.08 -45.62
CA ILE A 27 8.70 -6.22 -46.54
C ILE A 27 9.89 -6.98 -47.11
N HIS A 28 10.59 -7.77 -46.28
CA HIS A 28 11.76 -8.53 -46.71
C HIS A 28 11.46 -9.41 -47.94
N PHE A 29 10.31 -10.09 -47.97
CA PHE A 29 9.93 -10.95 -49.10
C PHE A 29 9.46 -10.21 -50.35
N LYS A 30 8.95 -8.97 -50.22
CA LYS A 30 8.24 -8.29 -51.32
C LYS A 30 9.00 -7.09 -51.89
N TYR A 31 9.81 -6.40 -51.08
CA TYR A 31 10.46 -5.14 -51.44
C TYR A 31 11.87 -5.01 -50.82
N HIS A 32 12.90 -5.46 -51.54
CA HIS A 32 14.28 -5.47 -51.03
C HIS A 32 14.84 -4.07 -50.72
N SER A 33 14.51 -3.05 -51.51
CA SER A 33 15.00 -1.67 -51.28
C SER A 33 14.38 -1.00 -50.05
N LEU A 34 13.09 -1.26 -49.78
CA LEU A 34 12.40 -0.76 -48.59
C LEU A 34 12.88 -1.46 -47.32
N TYR A 35 13.38 -2.69 -47.43
CA TYR A 35 13.91 -3.44 -46.30
C TYR A 35 15.18 -2.80 -45.71
N GLU A 36 16.09 -2.28 -46.53
CA GLU A 36 17.31 -1.61 -46.02
C GLU A 36 16.97 -0.36 -45.21
N VAL A 37 16.05 0.48 -45.71
CA VAL A 37 15.56 1.65 -44.96
C VAL A 37 14.84 1.22 -43.67
N TYR A 38 14.01 0.17 -43.73
CA TYR A 38 13.33 -0.36 -42.55
C TYR A 38 14.34 -0.83 -41.50
N LYS A 39 15.38 -1.57 -41.92
CA LYS A 39 16.45 -2.08 -41.06
C LYS A 39 17.20 -0.95 -40.36
N ASP A 40 17.50 0.14 -41.06
CA ASP A 40 18.14 1.32 -40.48
C ASP A 40 17.25 2.05 -39.45
N LEU A 41 15.92 1.90 -39.57
CA LEU A 41 14.95 2.47 -38.63
C LEU A 41 14.61 1.57 -37.44
N ILE A 42 15.00 0.28 -37.45
CA ILE A 42 14.76 -0.67 -36.35
C ILE A 42 15.21 -0.13 -34.98
N PRO A 43 16.40 0.48 -34.83
CA PRO A 43 16.83 1.02 -33.54
C PRO A 43 15.84 2.04 -32.97
N PHE A 44 15.26 2.90 -33.80
CA PHE A 44 14.26 3.88 -33.36
C PHE A 44 12.93 3.24 -33.02
N LEU A 45 12.50 2.24 -33.81
CA LEU A 45 11.28 1.46 -33.56
C LEU A 45 11.34 0.70 -32.24
N ILE A 46 12.54 0.27 -31.81
CA ILE A 46 12.76 -0.38 -30.51
C ILE A 46 12.92 0.66 -29.40
N ALA A 47 13.71 1.71 -29.62
CA ALA A 47 14.07 2.67 -28.57
C ALA A 47 12.87 3.48 -28.06
N ILE A 48 11.97 3.93 -28.94
CA ILE A 48 10.85 4.80 -28.55
C ILE A 48 9.86 4.07 -27.62
N PRO A 49 9.31 2.89 -27.97
CA PRO A 49 8.38 2.18 -27.08
C PRO A 49 9.06 1.67 -25.81
N ALA A 50 10.34 1.26 -25.88
CA ALA A 50 11.12 0.86 -24.72
C ALA A 50 11.28 2.02 -23.72
N THR A 51 11.62 3.21 -24.22
CA THR A 51 11.77 4.42 -23.39
C THR A 51 10.43 4.81 -22.76
N PHE A 52 9.33 4.72 -23.52
CA PHE A 52 8.00 4.99 -22.98
C PHE A 52 7.59 3.99 -21.89
N LEU A 53 7.87 2.70 -22.09
CA LEU A 53 7.62 1.66 -21.09
C LEU A 53 8.46 1.88 -19.83
N ALA A 54 9.74 2.22 -19.99
CA ALA A 54 10.63 2.55 -18.88
C ALA A 54 10.11 3.74 -18.07
N TYR A 55 9.70 4.81 -18.75
CA TYR A 55 9.06 5.97 -18.11
C TYR A 55 7.78 5.58 -17.33
N ALA A 56 6.92 4.73 -17.91
CA ALA A 56 5.70 4.26 -17.26
C ALA A 56 5.98 3.44 -16.00
N ILE A 57 6.98 2.55 -16.05
CA ILE A 57 7.44 1.75 -14.90
C ILE A 57 8.03 2.67 -13.83
N GLN A 58 8.94 3.57 -14.21
CA GLN A 58 9.57 4.53 -13.29
C GLN A 58 8.52 5.34 -12.54
N ARG A 59 7.54 5.90 -13.26
CA ARG A 59 6.45 6.67 -12.64
C ARG A 59 5.60 5.84 -11.67
N ARG A 60 5.35 4.56 -11.97
CA ARG A 60 4.64 3.64 -11.06
C ARG A 60 5.46 3.38 -9.80
N THR A 61 6.76 3.10 -9.95
CA THR A 61 7.68 2.85 -8.84
C THR A 61 7.80 4.07 -7.93
N SER A 62 7.98 5.27 -8.48
CA SER A 62 8.03 6.51 -7.71
C SER A 62 6.73 6.75 -6.92
N TYR A 63 5.56 6.50 -7.53
CA TYR A 63 4.28 6.59 -6.82
C TYR A 63 4.18 5.60 -5.66
N LEU A 64 4.53 4.33 -5.88
CA LEU A 64 4.49 3.33 -4.81
C LEU A 64 5.49 3.63 -3.69
N SER A 65 6.64 4.20 -4.03
CA SER A 65 7.63 4.65 -3.03
C SER A 65 7.06 5.77 -2.17
N ALA A 66 6.53 6.84 -2.78
CA ALA A 66 5.92 7.95 -2.06
C ALA A 66 4.73 7.49 -1.19
N LEU A 67 3.91 6.55 -1.69
CA LEU A 67 2.81 5.99 -0.93
C LEU A 67 3.28 5.18 0.29
N ARG A 68 4.37 4.41 0.17
CA ARG A 68 4.98 3.67 1.30
C ARG A 68 5.56 4.60 2.34
N GLU A 69 6.25 5.65 1.92
CA GLU A 69 6.81 6.67 2.79
C GLU A 69 5.69 7.40 3.56
N PHE A 70 4.66 7.87 2.85
CA PHE A 70 3.48 8.45 3.47
C PHE A 70 2.84 7.52 4.50
N TRP A 71 2.71 6.24 4.18
CA TRP A 71 2.14 5.25 5.09
C TRP A 71 2.99 5.02 6.35
N ALA A 72 4.31 5.02 6.21
CA ALA A 72 5.25 4.90 7.32
C ALA A 72 5.15 6.08 8.28
N GLU A 73 4.90 7.29 7.76
CA GLU A 73 4.66 8.51 8.56
C GLU A 73 3.24 8.55 9.14
N LEU A 74 2.24 8.08 8.40
CA LEU A 74 0.84 8.18 8.78
C LEU A 74 0.48 7.31 9.99
N ILE A 75 0.94 6.06 10.02
CA ILE A 75 0.64 5.12 11.11
C ILE A 75 1.01 5.72 12.47
N PRO A 76 2.26 6.12 12.74
CA PRO A 76 2.64 6.62 14.06
C PRO A 76 1.87 7.88 14.44
N VAL A 77 1.53 8.75 13.48
CA VAL A 77 0.74 9.96 13.76
C VAL A 77 -0.69 9.63 14.18
N VAL A 78 -1.36 8.70 13.49
CA VAL A 78 -2.71 8.26 13.88
C VAL A 78 -2.65 7.54 15.23
N GLN A 79 -1.61 6.75 15.49
CA GLN A 79 -1.40 6.15 16.81
C GLN A 79 -1.17 7.22 17.89
N ALA A 80 -0.40 8.27 17.60
CA ALA A 80 -0.22 9.39 18.53
C ALA A 80 -1.55 10.10 18.83
N ALA A 81 -2.41 10.27 17.82
CA ALA A 81 -3.77 10.80 18.02
C ALA A 81 -4.64 9.88 18.89
N VAL A 82 -4.55 8.57 18.73
CA VAL A 82 -5.21 7.60 19.62
C VAL A 82 -4.63 7.69 21.04
N GLN A 83 -3.31 7.73 21.20
CA GLN A 83 -2.65 7.84 22.51
C GLN A 83 -2.98 9.14 23.22
N TYR A 84 -3.13 10.24 22.49
CA TYR A 84 -3.59 11.51 23.04
C TYR A 84 -4.93 11.37 23.79
N THR A 85 -5.84 10.50 23.30
CA THR A 85 -7.12 10.22 23.98
C THR A 85 -6.99 9.43 25.29
N HIS A 86 -5.81 8.91 25.61
CA HIS A 86 -5.56 8.22 26.88
C HIS A 86 -4.99 9.16 27.95
N ILE A 87 -4.55 10.37 27.57
CA ILE A 87 -3.95 11.32 28.51
C ILE A 87 -5.09 12.01 29.28
N PRO A 88 -5.18 11.85 30.62
CA PRO A 88 -6.28 12.44 31.39
C PRO A 88 -6.22 13.98 31.43
N THR A 89 -5.00 14.52 31.50
CA THR A 89 -4.69 15.95 31.59
C THR A 89 -3.62 16.28 30.55
N PRO A 90 -3.98 16.35 29.26
CA PRO A 90 -3.02 16.66 28.20
C PRO A 90 -2.47 18.07 28.37
N THR A 91 -1.18 18.25 28.10
CA THR A 91 -0.58 19.59 28.12
C THR A 91 -0.77 20.29 26.77
N GLN A 92 -0.59 21.61 26.74
CA GLN A 92 -0.55 22.36 25.48
C GLN A 92 0.51 21.81 24.53
N SER A 93 1.64 21.35 25.07
CA SER A 93 2.73 20.75 24.28
C SER A 93 2.29 19.44 23.61
N ASP A 94 1.58 18.58 24.36
CA ASP A 94 1.05 17.32 23.81
C ASP A 94 0.10 17.60 22.65
N PHE A 95 -0.82 18.54 22.86
CA PHE A 95 -1.78 18.94 21.84
C PHE A 95 -1.13 19.54 20.60
N ALA A 96 -0.22 20.50 20.79
CA ALA A 96 0.48 21.16 19.71
C ALA A 96 1.30 20.13 18.89
N SER A 97 1.95 19.18 19.56
CA SER A 97 2.70 18.10 18.92
C SER A 97 1.78 17.21 18.07
N THR A 98 0.67 16.70 18.63
CA THR A 98 -0.28 15.86 17.90
C THR A 98 -0.92 16.60 16.73
N MET A 99 -1.34 17.86 16.92
CA MET A 99 -1.94 18.67 15.87
C MET A 99 -0.95 19.01 14.74
N LYS A 100 0.31 19.32 15.08
CA LYS A 100 1.37 19.55 14.10
C LYS A 100 1.60 18.29 13.27
N GLN A 101 1.71 17.13 13.91
CA GLN A 101 1.88 15.85 13.23
C GLN A 101 0.73 15.59 12.26
N LEU A 102 -0.53 15.67 12.72
CA LEU A 102 -1.71 15.47 11.88
C LEU A 102 -1.78 16.44 10.69
N SER A 103 -1.43 17.71 10.91
CA SER A 103 -1.37 18.71 9.84
C SER A 103 -0.30 18.36 8.81
N THR A 104 0.88 17.93 9.28
CA THR A 104 2.01 17.54 8.42
C THR A 104 1.65 16.36 7.53
N VAL A 105 1.01 15.31 8.06
CA VAL A 105 0.61 14.16 7.23
C VAL A 105 -0.53 14.52 6.27
N THR A 106 -1.39 15.46 6.65
CA THR A 106 -2.44 15.96 5.77
C THR A 106 -1.82 16.68 4.57
N ASP A 107 -0.80 17.50 4.78
CA ASP A 107 -0.08 18.13 3.67
C ASP A 107 0.75 17.14 2.86
N PHE A 108 1.35 16.14 3.50
CA PHE A 108 2.05 15.08 2.76
C PHE A 108 1.08 14.31 1.85
N LEU A 109 -0.12 13.99 2.33
CA LEU A 109 -1.14 13.32 1.52
C LEU A 109 -1.52 14.14 0.27
N ARG A 110 -1.56 15.48 0.36
CA ARG A 110 -1.75 16.38 -0.80
C ARG A 110 -0.61 16.28 -1.82
N GLY A 111 0.60 15.98 -1.37
CA GLY A 111 1.74 15.74 -2.25
C GLY A 111 1.65 14.41 -3.01
N VAL A 112 1.04 13.39 -2.40
CA VAL A 112 0.93 12.04 -2.99
C VAL A 112 -0.30 11.93 -3.91
N PHE A 113 -1.43 12.50 -3.51
CA PHE A 113 -2.70 12.37 -4.22
C PHE A 113 -3.21 13.71 -4.75
N LYS A 114 -3.82 13.66 -5.93
CA LYS A 114 -4.62 14.77 -6.45
C LYS A 114 -6.00 14.76 -5.80
N ASN A 115 -6.64 15.93 -5.77
CA ASN A 115 -8.05 16.04 -5.41
C ASN A 115 -8.91 15.18 -6.34
N VAL A 116 -9.95 14.58 -5.77
CA VAL A 116 -10.96 13.81 -6.48
C VAL A 116 -11.80 14.79 -7.29
N PRO A 117 -12.03 14.54 -8.60
CA PRO A 117 -12.87 15.42 -9.41
C PRO A 117 -14.26 15.59 -8.81
N SER A 118 -14.74 16.84 -8.76
CA SER A 118 -16.09 17.22 -8.31
C SER A 118 -16.69 18.18 -9.34
N SER A 119 -17.98 18.50 -9.21
CA SER A 119 -18.63 19.58 -9.97
C SER A 119 -17.96 20.94 -9.74
N ASP A 120 -17.30 21.10 -8.60
CA ASP A 120 -16.60 22.32 -8.23
C ASP A 120 -15.19 22.38 -8.84
N SER A 121 -14.69 23.59 -9.07
CA SER A 121 -13.38 23.85 -9.70
C SER A 121 -12.17 23.33 -8.92
N VAL A 122 -12.33 23.06 -7.61
CA VAL A 122 -11.22 22.70 -6.69
C VAL A 122 -11.13 21.19 -6.43
N GLY A 123 -12.20 20.42 -6.67
CA GLY A 123 -12.29 18.99 -6.34
C GLY A 123 -12.34 18.70 -4.83
N LEU A 124 -12.59 17.44 -4.47
CA LEU A 124 -12.66 16.95 -3.08
C LEU A 124 -11.31 16.42 -2.61
N TYR A 125 -11.02 16.54 -1.31
CA TYR A 125 -9.84 15.94 -0.73
C TYR A 125 -9.97 14.40 -0.71
N PRO A 126 -8.93 13.64 -1.09
CA PRO A 126 -9.05 12.20 -1.31
C PRO A 126 -9.34 11.38 -0.04
N TYR A 127 -8.90 11.83 1.14
CA TYR A 127 -9.13 11.13 2.40
C TYR A 127 -9.47 12.11 3.52
N GLU A 128 -10.72 12.58 3.57
CA GLU A 128 -11.20 13.54 4.59
C GLU A 128 -11.10 12.99 6.02
N ASN A 129 -11.07 11.67 6.21
CA ASN A 129 -10.89 11.03 7.51
C ASN A 129 -9.71 11.58 8.33
N LEU A 130 -8.61 12.01 7.68
CA LEU A 130 -7.49 12.62 8.37
C LEU A 130 -7.83 13.97 9.01
N LYS A 131 -8.57 14.81 8.28
CA LYS A 131 -9.04 16.09 8.79
C LYS A 131 -10.11 15.89 9.85
N ASP A 132 -10.93 14.84 9.72
CA ASP A 132 -11.90 14.46 10.75
C ASP A 132 -11.20 14.03 12.03
N ILE A 133 -10.14 13.20 11.95
CA ILE A 133 -9.31 12.83 13.11
C ILE A 133 -8.71 14.08 13.77
N GLN A 134 -8.17 14.99 12.96
CA GLN A 134 -7.65 16.27 13.44
C GLN A 134 -8.74 17.10 14.15
N SER A 135 -9.95 17.12 13.61
CA SER A 135 -11.10 17.82 14.20
C SER A 135 -11.52 17.20 15.54
N VAL A 136 -11.45 15.87 15.68
CA VAL A 136 -11.70 15.17 16.95
C VAL A 136 -10.65 15.54 18.00
N VAL A 137 -9.37 15.57 17.63
CA VAL A 137 -8.29 16.00 18.55
C VAL A 137 -8.47 17.47 18.94
N ALA A 138 -8.79 18.34 17.97
CA ALA A 138 -9.09 19.75 18.23
C ALA A 138 -10.28 19.94 19.19
N TRP A 139 -11.33 19.12 19.05
CA TRP A 139 -12.50 19.14 19.92
C TRP A 139 -12.18 18.70 21.36
N LEU A 140 -11.25 17.75 21.54
CA LEU A 140 -10.76 17.37 22.87
C LEU A 140 -10.03 18.55 23.54
N GLY A 141 -9.14 19.23 22.81
CA GLY A 141 -8.36 20.36 23.32
C GLY A 141 -7.35 19.95 24.41
N TYR A 142 -6.77 20.93 25.13
CA TYR A 142 -5.65 20.72 26.07
C TYR A 142 -5.81 21.31 27.49
N GLU A 143 -6.95 21.94 27.81
CA GLU A 143 -7.19 22.53 29.14
C GLU A 143 -8.62 22.31 29.63
N LYS A 144 -9.53 21.97 28.72
CA LYS A 144 -10.90 21.60 29.07
C LYS A 144 -10.85 20.19 29.63
N ASN A 145 -11.29 20.03 30.89
CA ASN A 145 -11.49 18.71 31.50
C ASN A 145 -12.63 17.98 30.78
N ARG A 146 -12.32 17.43 29.59
CA ARG A 146 -13.14 16.43 28.93
C ARG A 146 -13.21 15.21 29.83
N THR A 147 -14.38 14.62 29.90
CA THR A 147 -14.60 13.45 30.75
C THR A 147 -13.87 12.24 30.17
N GLU A 148 -13.64 11.20 30.98
CA GLU A 148 -13.15 9.92 30.45
C GLU A 148 -14.12 9.34 29.41
N HIS A 149 -15.42 9.63 29.55
CA HIS A 149 -16.43 9.24 28.57
C HIS A 149 -16.23 9.91 27.20
N ASP A 150 -15.95 11.23 27.18
CA ASP A 150 -15.63 11.97 25.96
C ASP A 150 -14.38 11.41 25.28
N ARG A 151 -13.33 11.14 26.09
CA ARG A 151 -12.08 10.54 25.60
C ARG A 151 -12.28 9.15 25.02
N TYR A 152 -13.10 8.31 25.67
CA TYR A 152 -13.47 6.99 25.18
C TYR A 152 -14.15 7.06 23.81
N TRP A 153 -15.13 7.96 23.64
CA TRP A 153 -15.81 8.12 22.35
C TRP A 153 -14.92 8.72 21.27
N ALA A 154 -14.07 9.69 21.62
CA ALA A 154 -13.07 10.23 20.70
C ALA A 154 -12.14 9.12 20.18
N ARG A 155 -11.66 8.25 21.07
CA ARG A 155 -10.82 7.09 20.72
C ARG A 155 -11.51 6.15 19.74
N ARG A 156 -12.78 5.82 20.03
CA ARG A 156 -13.61 4.96 19.16
C ARG A 156 -13.85 5.60 17.80
N CYS A 157 -14.11 6.90 17.76
CA CYS A 157 -14.29 7.67 16.54
C CYS A 157 -13.01 7.66 15.69
N ILE A 158 -11.87 8.07 16.27
CA ILE A 158 -10.56 8.07 15.59
C ILE A 158 -10.22 6.67 15.06
N THR A 159 -10.40 5.63 15.88
CA THR A 159 -10.11 4.25 15.47
C THR A 159 -10.99 3.80 14.30
N THR A 160 -12.25 4.24 14.26
CA THR A 160 -13.20 3.90 13.19
C THR A 160 -12.86 4.64 11.90
N LEU A 161 -12.59 5.96 11.98
CA LEU A 161 -12.13 6.77 10.85
C LEU A 161 -10.82 6.21 10.29
N TRP A 162 -9.88 5.85 11.16
CA TRP A 162 -8.64 5.20 10.78
C TRP A 162 -8.89 3.88 10.07
N ALA A 163 -9.71 2.98 10.63
CA ALA A 163 -9.98 1.69 10.02
C ALA A 163 -10.57 1.82 8.61
N SER A 164 -11.51 2.76 8.41
CA SER A 164 -12.10 3.05 7.10
C SER A 164 -11.05 3.55 6.10
N MET A 165 -10.27 4.56 6.49
CA MET A 165 -9.22 5.11 5.63
C MET A 165 -8.11 4.09 5.35
N HIS A 166 -7.69 3.34 6.36
CA HIS A 166 -6.68 2.28 6.27
C HIS A 166 -7.08 1.29 5.17
N GLN A 167 -8.30 0.75 5.21
CA GLN A 167 -8.80 -0.16 4.18
C GLN A 167 -8.81 0.48 2.78
N ALA A 168 -9.29 1.71 2.65
CA ALA A 168 -9.31 2.41 1.37
C ALA A 168 -7.90 2.60 0.78
N MET A 169 -6.93 2.98 1.61
CA MET A 169 -5.53 3.11 1.20
C MET A 169 -4.88 1.75 0.90
N LEU A 170 -5.25 0.67 1.59
CA LEU A 170 -4.70 -0.66 1.30
C LEU A 170 -4.92 -1.07 -0.16
N LEU A 171 -6.04 -0.64 -0.74
CA LEU A 171 -6.39 -0.90 -2.14
C LEU A 171 -5.42 -0.20 -3.12
N GLU A 172 -4.76 0.88 -2.71
CA GLU A 172 -3.78 1.60 -3.53
C GLU A 172 -2.41 0.90 -3.60
N PHE A 173 -2.07 0.12 -2.57
CA PHE A 173 -0.75 -0.53 -2.43
C PHE A 173 -0.48 -1.67 -3.41
N ASP A 174 -1.50 -2.15 -4.16
CA ASP A 174 -1.37 -3.24 -5.13
C ASP A 174 -0.54 -4.41 -4.57
N ARG A 175 -1.00 -4.93 -3.42
CA ARG A 175 -0.27 -5.90 -2.62
C ARG A 175 -0.36 -7.27 -3.25
N GLU A 176 0.79 -7.95 -3.33
CA GLU A 176 0.81 -9.38 -3.62
C GLU A 176 0.29 -10.17 -2.41
N ILE A 177 -0.37 -11.28 -2.69
CA ILE A 177 -0.81 -12.21 -1.65
C ILE A 177 0.44 -12.87 -1.07
N PRO A 178 0.63 -12.88 0.26
CA PRO A 178 1.73 -13.60 0.87
C PRO A 178 1.73 -15.06 0.42
N VAL A 179 2.87 -15.55 -0.03
CA VAL A 179 2.98 -16.96 -0.47
C VAL A 179 2.85 -17.92 0.72
N TYR A 180 3.28 -17.49 1.91
CA TYR A 180 3.16 -18.25 3.15
C TYR A 180 2.45 -17.41 4.21
N PRO A 181 1.12 -17.24 4.09
CA PRO A 181 0.36 -16.49 5.06
C PRO A 181 0.30 -17.27 6.38
N VAL A 182 0.74 -16.65 7.46
CA VAL A 182 0.58 -17.21 8.82
C VAL A 182 -0.68 -16.62 9.41
N SER A 183 -1.74 -17.44 9.52
CA SER A 183 -2.99 -17.03 10.15
C SER A 183 -3.68 -18.21 10.80
N LYS A 184 -4.11 -18.01 12.05
CA LYS A 184 -4.89 -18.99 12.83
C LYS A 184 -6.20 -19.39 12.14
N TYR A 185 -6.76 -18.47 11.35
CA TYR A 185 -8.02 -18.65 10.65
C TYR A 185 -7.90 -19.49 9.37
N LEU A 186 -6.69 -19.70 8.84
CA LEU A 186 -6.49 -20.53 7.65
C LEU A 186 -6.57 -22.02 7.97
N ASN A 187 -6.12 -22.41 9.16
CA ASN A 187 -5.99 -23.82 9.55
C ASN A 187 -7.01 -24.22 10.62
N GLY A 188 -7.90 -23.31 11.04
CA GLY A 188 -8.85 -23.52 12.13
C GLY A 188 -8.20 -23.80 13.49
N LYS A 189 -6.88 -23.63 13.61
CA LYS A 189 -6.12 -23.90 14.83
C LYS A 189 -6.18 -22.69 15.75
N LYS A 190 -6.36 -22.93 17.05
CA LYS A 190 -6.18 -21.89 18.07
C LYS A 190 -4.74 -21.42 18.04
N SER A 191 -4.52 -20.11 18.01
CA SER A 191 -3.17 -19.57 18.17
C SER A 191 -2.68 -19.77 19.59
N ILE A 192 -1.36 -19.72 19.79
CA ILE A 192 -0.76 -19.62 21.13
C ILE A 192 -1.42 -18.51 21.96
N ALA A 193 -1.71 -17.36 21.32
CA ALA A 193 -2.38 -16.25 21.99
C ALA A 193 -3.78 -16.64 22.49
N ASP A 194 -4.53 -17.43 21.71
CA ASP A 194 -5.85 -17.91 22.14
C ASP A 194 -5.73 -18.89 23.31
N LYS A 195 -4.71 -19.76 23.31
CA LYS A 195 -4.42 -20.65 24.44
C LYS A 195 -4.13 -19.86 25.72
N LEU A 196 -3.29 -18.83 25.63
CA LEU A 196 -3.02 -17.94 26.76
C LEU A 196 -4.31 -17.29 27.30
N LEU A 197 -5.12 -16.73 26.41
CA LEU A 197 -6.31 -15.97 26.77
C LEU A 197 -7.46 -16.84 27.32
N THR A 198 -7.56 -18.11 26.89
CA THR A 198 -8.61 -19.03 27.39
C THR A 198 -8.16 -19.95 28.51
N GLY A 199 -6.87 -20.31 28.58
CA GLY A 199 -6.32 -21.27 29.54
C GLY A 199 -5.48 -20.67 30.66
N GLY A 200 -5.05 -19.40 30.55
CA GLY A 200 -4.29 -18.67 31.58
C GLY A 200 -2.85 -19.13 31.81
N GLN A 201 -2.43 -20.27 31.24
CA GLN A 201 -1.06 -20.77 31.32
C GLN A 201 -0.58 -21.24 29.95
N LEU A 202 0.68 -20.94 29.68
CA LEU A 202 1.42 -21.30 28.47
C LEU A 202 2.65 -22.04 28.96
N ASP A 203 2.85 -23.28 28.50
CA ASP A 203 4.04 -24.05 28.84
C ASP A 203 5.13 -23.90 27.76
N GLU A 204 6.34 -24.33 28.10
CA GLU A 204 7.49 -24.27 27.18
C GLU A 204 7.34 -25.25 26.01
N GLU A 205 6.55 -26.32 26.19
CA GLU A 205 6.27 -27.32 25.15
C GLU A 205 5.38 -26.75 24.05
N ASP A 206 4.36 -25.96 24.40
CA ASP A 206 3.48 -25.23 23.48
C ASP A 206 4.28 -24.27 22.59
N LEU A 207 5.25 -23.55 23.17
CA LEU A 207 6.15 -22.67 22.43
C LEU A 207 7.05 -23.47 21.47
N LYS A 208 7.68 -24.54 21.97
CA LYS A 208 8.54 -25.42 21.15
C LYS A 208 7.76 -26.07 20.02
N PHE A 209 6.52 -26.49 20.28
CA PHE A 209 5.63 -27.09 19.30
C PHE A 209 5.31 -26.12 18.16
N GLU A 210 4.88 -24.88 18.46
CA GLU A 210 4.60 -23.89 17.43
C GLU A 210 5.86 -23.52 16.65
N MET A 211 7.01 -23.35 17.32
CA MET A 211 8.27 -23.08 16.63
C MET A 211 8.66 -24.21 15.68
N LYS A 212 8.46 -25.47 16.09
CA LYS A 212 8.68 -26.64 15.24
C LYS A 212 7.71 -26.66 14.06
N GLU A 213 6.43 -26.41 14.30
CA GLU A 213 5.40 -26.39 13.26
C GLU A 213 5.66 -25.26 12.24
N GLN A 214 6.00 -24.06 12.69
CA GLN A 214 6.38 -22.95 11.82
C GLN A 214 7.62 -23.28 10.99
N ARG A 215 8.62 -23.90 11.61
CA ARG A 215 9.83 -24.37 10.90
C ARG A 215 9.50 -25.41 9.85
N GLU A 216 8.70 -26.42 10.16
CA GLU A 216 8.27 -27.45 9.21
C GLU A 216 7.46 -26.86 8.05
N ARG A 217 6.54 -25.92 8.33
CA ARG A 217 5.81 -25.19 7.29
C ARG A 217 6.75 -24.47 6.35
N LEU A 218 7.73 -23.72 6.87
CA LEU A 218 8.72 -23.01 6.05
C LEU A 218 9.61 -23.96 5.23
N LEU A 219 9.94 -25.13 5.77
CA LEU A 219 10.73 -26.15 5.05
C LEU A 219 9.93 -26.81 3.93
N ASN A 220 8.66 -27.17 4.19
CA ASN A 220 7.79 -27.78 3.19
C ASN A 220 7.46 -26.80 2.05
N ALA A 221 7.14 -25.56 2.44
CA ALA A 221 7.06 -24.40 1.56
C ALA A 221 8.27 -24.27 0.62
N GLY A 222 9.48 -24.35 1.18
CA GLY A 222 10.72 -24.27 0.40
C GLY A 222 10.90 -25.43 -0.58
N ARG A 223 10.45 -26.64 -0.24
CA ARG A 223 10.52 -27.81 -1.13
C ARG A 223 9.56 -27.72 -2.31
N GLU A 224 8.30 -27.33 -2.07
CA GLU A 224 7.29 -27.20 -3.15
C GLU A 224 7.77 -26.23 -4.24
N ARG A 225 8.37 -25.09 -3.86
CA ARG A 225 8.93 -24.15 -4.84
C ARG A 225 10.17 -24.66 -5.59
N PHE A 226 10.94 -25.57 -5.00
CA PHE A 226 12.08 -26.16 -5.69
C PHE A 226 11.59 -27.06 -6.82
N PHE A 227 10.50 -27.81 -6.59
CA PHE A 227 9.86 -28.64 -7.61
C PHE A 227 9.16 -27.79 -8.69
N ASP A 228 8.44 -26.73 -8.33
CA ASP A 228 7.78 -25.83 -9.30
C ASP A 228 8.75 -25.02 -10.19
N ARG A 229 10.05 -24.95 -9.85
CA ARG A 229 11.08 -24.31 -10.68
C ARG A 229 11.84 -25.28 -11.59
N LEU A 230 11.67 -26.59 -11.38
CA LEU A 230 12.36 -27.65 -12.11
C LEU A 230 11.51 -28.30 -13.21
N PHE A 231 10.23 -27.94 -13.30
CA PHE A 231 9.27 -28.36 -14.33
C PHE A 231 8.58 -27.14 -14.93
#